data_AF-A0A0F0HE30-F1
#
_entry.id   AF-A0A0F0HE30-F1
#
_cell.length_a   1.000
_cell.length_b   1.000
_cell.length_c   1.000
_cell.angle_alpha   90.00
_cell.angle_beta   90.00
_cell.angle_gamma   90.00
#
_symmetry.space_group_name_H-M   'P 1'
#
loop_
_entity.id
_entity.type
_entity.pdbx_description
1 polymer ?
#
loop_
_entity_poly.entity_id
_entity_poly.type
_entity_poly.pdbx_seq_one_letter_code
_entity_poly.pdbx_strand_id
1 'polypeptide(L)'
;MKPGDPVLINDGVIALEVVSVDGPRVKIVVMEGSVLSNNKESNLPGSALNVPAMCEKDKGDLRLALRTGRDMVGLSFVRNAADIEDVDKAMDEVGIRVPVISALDKPQAVQAMEEVVVAL
;
A
#
# COMPACT_ATOMS: atom_id res chain seq x y z
N MET A 1 6.87 4.01 13.60
CA MET A 1 7.42 2.91 14.42
C MET A 1 7.90 3.46 15.75
N LYS A 2 7.54 2.79 16.85
CA LYS A 2 7.96 3.05 18.23
C LYS A 2 8.19 1.71 18.95
N PRO A 3 8.91 1.68 20.08
CA PRO A 3 9.01 0.48 20.91
C PRO A 3 7.64 -0.15 21.19
N GLY A 4 7.54 -1.48 21.07
CA GLY A 4 6.31 -2.26 21.20
C GLY A 4 5.48 -2.39 19.92
N ASP A 5 5.80 -1.69 18.83
CA ASP A 5 5.08 -1.87 17.57
C ASP A 5 5.37 -3.27 16.96
N PRO A 6 4.35 -3.95 16.40
CA PRO A 6 4.55 -5.22 15.72
C PRO A 6 5.16 -5.03 14.33
N VAL A 7 6.04 -5.95 13.95
CA VAL A 7 6.60 -6.09 12.60
C VAL A 7 6.36 -7.52 12.14
N LEU A 8 5.65 -7.67 11.03
CA LEU A 8 5.31 -8.97 10.46
C LEU A 8 6.09 -9.20 9.17
N ILE A 9 6.62 -10.41 8.98
CA ILE A 9 7.32 -10.79 7.74
C ILE A 9 6.71 -12.08 7.19
N ASN A 10 6.69 -12.21 5.86
CA ASN A 10 6.21 -13.39 5.15
C ASN A 10 4.76 -13.73 5.54
N ASP A 11 3.84 -12.81 5.22
CA ASP A 11 2.40 -12.96 5.51
C ASP A 11 2.08 -13.20 6.99
N GLY A 12 2.92 -12.68 7.88
CA GLY A 12 2.76 -12.84 9.33
C GLY A 12 3.27 -14.16 9.91
N VAL A 13 3.90 -15.02 9.10
CA VAL A 13 4.53 -16.26 9.58
C VAL A 13 5.69 -15.97 10.55
N ILE A 14 6.34 -14.82 10.40
CA ILE A 14 7.36 -14.33 11.33
C ILE A 14 6.81 -13.08 12.02
N ALA A 15 6.76 -13.11 13.35
CA ALA A 15 6.32 -11.99 14.18
C ALA A 15 7.50 -11.44 14.99
N LEU A 16 7.71 -10.13 14.89
CA LEU A 16 8.80 -9.41 15.54
C LEU A 16 8.22 -8.21 16.29
N GLU A 17 8.93 -7.75 17.33
CA GLU A 17 8.54 -6.56 18.11
C GLU A 17 9.67 -5.54 18.13
N VAL A 18 9.33 -4.26 17.98
CA VAL A 18 10.30 -3.17 18.07
C VAL A 18 10.78 -2.97 19.51
N VAL A 19 12.09 -3.05 19.72
CA VAL A 19 12.72 -2.78 21.02
C VAL A 19 13.15 -1.32 21.11
N SER A 20 13.78 -0.79 20.07
CA SER A 20 14.24 0.60 20.03
C SER A 20 14.42 1.10 18.59
N VAL A 21 14.34 2.42 18.40
CA VAL A 21 14.59 3.09 17.12
C VAL A 21 15.77 4.05 17.31
N ASP A 22 16.78 3.93 16.46
CA ASP A 22 17.97 4.79 16.43
C ASP A 22 18.18 5.33 15.01
N GLY A 23 17.66 6.52 14.75
CA GLY A 23 17.63 7.12 13.41
C GLY A 23 16.99 6.17 12.38
N PRO A 24 17.72 5.78 11.32
CA PRO A 24 17.20 4.86 10.30
C PRO A 24 17.25 3.38 10.71
N ARG A 25 17.80 3.04 11.87
CA ARG A 25 17.96 1.66 12.34
C ARG A 25 16.90 1.33 13.38
N VAL A 26 16.30 0.15 13.25
CA VAL A 26 15.34 -0.37 14.20
C VAL A 26 15.91 -1.63 14.82
N LYS A 27 15.98 -1.68 16.16
CA LYS A 27 16.29 -2.89 16.90
C LYS A 27 14.98 -3.61 17.18
N ILE A 28 14.90 -4.87 16.78
CA ILE A 28 13.71 -5.71 16.93
C ILE A 28 14.08 -7.04 17.59
N VAL A 29 13.12 -7.67 18.25
CA VAL A 29 13.23 -9.00 18.83
C VAL A 29 12.27 -9.95 18.13
N VAL A 30 12.68 -11.21 17.95
CA VAL A 30 11.82 -12.25 17.37
C VAL A 30 10.86 -12.75 18.44
N MET A 31 9.57 -12.63 18.16
CA MET A 31 8.50 -13.17 19.02
C MET A 31 8.10 -14.56 18.54
N GLU A 32 7.89 -14.70 17.23
CA GLU A 32 7.64 -15.99 16.55
C GLU A 32 8.54 -16.09 15.31
N GLY A 33 9.36 -17.12 15.26
CA GLY A 33 10.40 -17.30 14.24
C GLY A 33 10.05 -18.37 13.21
N SER A 34 10.56 -18.20 11.99
CA SER A 34 10.51 -19.19 10.91
C SER A 34 11.68 -18.99 9.94
N VAL A 35 11.77 -19.82 8.90
CA VAL A 35 12.77 -19.67 7.85
C VAL A 35 12.47 -18.41 7.04
N LEU A 36 13.40 -17.46 7.04
CA LEU A 36 13.35 -16.26 6.20
C LEU A 36 14.15 -16.51 4.91
N SER A 37 13.47 -16.40 3.77
CA SER A 37 14.09 -16.44 2.44
C SER A 37 14.03 -15.06 1.76
N ASN A 38 14.50 -14.97 0.51
CA ASN A 38 14.59 -13.69 -0.20
C ASN A 38 13.22 -13.11 -0.58
N ASN A 39 13.15 -11.78 -0.74
CA ASN A 39 12.00 -11.03 -1.24
C ASN A 39 10.70 -11.28 -0.46
N LYS A 40 10.79 -11.50 0.85
CA LYS A 40 9.62 -11.59 1.72
C LYS A 40 9.09 -10.21 2.05
N GLU A 41 7.79 -10.06 1.91
CA GLU A 41 7.09 -8.82 2.24
C GLU A 41 7.07 -8.63 3.75
N SER A 42 7.17 -7.38 4.17
CA SER A 42 7.01 -6.97 5.55
C SER A 42 5.74 -6.12 5.69
N ASN A 43 4.95 -6.37 6.72
CA ASN A 43 3.81 -5.56 7.09
C ASN A 43 4.07 -4.88 8.46
N LEU A 44 3.66 -3.62 8.60
CA LEU A 44 3.86 -2.80 9.80
C LEU A 44 2.50 -2.30 10.33
N PRO A 45 1.71 -3.14 11.02
CA PRO A 45 0.34 -2.79 11.41
C PRO A 45 0.22 -1.53 12.28
N GLY A 46 1.20 -1.31 13.17
CA GLY A 46 1.22 -0.16 14.08
C GLY A 46 1.81 1.12 13.49
N SER A 47 2.40 1.05 12.29
CA SER A 47 3.04 2.21 11.67
C SER A 47 2.15 2.77 10.57
N ALA A 48 1.81 4.06 10.67
CA ALA A 48 1.30 4.82 9.54
C ALA A 48 2.44 4.98 8.51
N LEU A 49 2.67 3.94 7.70
CA LEU A 49 3.53 4.02 6.53
C LEU A 49 2.88 5.03 5.58
N ASN A 50 3.48 6.21 5.49
CA ASN A 50 3.00 7.29 4.64
C ASN A 50 3.53 7.12 3.22
N VAL A 51 3.26 5.97 2.60
CA VAL A 51 3.59 5.69 1.18
C VAL A 51 2.34 5.97 0.37
N PRO A 52 2.39 6.77 -0.71
CA PRO A 52 1.22 7.01 -1.57
C PRO A 52 0.69 5.69 -2.17
N ALA A 53 -0.60 5.61 -2.49
CA ALA A 53 -1.18 4.43 -3.14
C ALA A 53 -0.58 4.16 -4.53
N MET A 54 -0.07 5.21 -5.20
CA MET A 54 0.74 5.10 -6.41
C MET A 54 2.10 5.77 -6.23
N CYS A 55 3.17 5.05 -6.54
CA CYS A 55 4.49 5.66 -6.74
C CYS A 55 4.67 6.16 -8.19
N GLU A 56 5.77 6.85 -8.48
CA GLU A 56 6.07 7.35 -9.83
C GLU A 56 6.17 6.23 -10.87
N LYS A 57 6.65 5.04 -10.48
CA LYS A 57 6.65 3.87 -11.34
C LYS A 57 5.22 3.44 -11.68
N ASP A 58 4.32 3.38 -10.70
CA ASP A 58 2.93 2.95 -10.90
C ASP A 58 2.19 3.91 -11.84
N LYS A 59 2.44 5.23 -11.71
CA LYS A 59 1.93 6.21 -12.67
C LYS A 59 2.46 5.96 -14.09
N GLY A 60 3.74 5.59 -14.23
CA GLY A 60 4.31 5.20 -15.53
C GLY A 60 3.64 3.96 -16.13
N ASP A 61 3.43 2.93 -15.30
CA ASP A 61 2.78 1.69 -15.68
C ASP A 61 1.31 1.91 -16.06
N LEU A 62 0.59 2.75 -15.33
CA LEU A 62 -0.78 3.16 -15.65
C LEU A 62 -0.85 3.83 -17.03
N ARG A 63 0.00 4.82 -17.30
CA ARG A 63 0.02 5.50 -18.61
C ARG A 63 0.30 4.53 -19.75
N LEU A 64 1.19 3.54 -19.54
CA LEU A 64 1.46 2.47 -20.51
C LEU A 64 0.26 1.54 -20.68
N ALA A 65 -0.37 1.12 -19.59
CA ALA A 65 -1.56 0.27 -19.59
C ALA A 65 -2.71 0.90 -20.39
N LEU A 66 -2.97 2.20 -20.19
CA LEU A 66 -3.99 2.94 -20.93
C LEU A 66 -3.70 2.98 -22.44
N ARG A 67 -2.46 3.28 -22.83
CA ARG A 67 -2.05 3.32 -24.24
C ARG A 67 -2.07 1.94 -24.92
N THR A 68 -2.02 0.87 -24.15
CA THR A 68 -2.10 -0.51 -24.65
C THR A 68 -3.52 -1.08 -24.64
N GLY A 69 -4.52 -0.27 -24.26
CA GLY A 69 -5.94 -0.63 -24.35
C GLY A 69 -6.42 -1.54 -23.22
N ARG A 70 -5.94 -1.36 -21.98
CA ARG A 70 -6.50 -2.05 -20.81
C ARG A 70 -7.85 -1.45 -20.44
N ASP A 71 -8.81 -2.31 -20.12
CA ASP A 71 -10.21 -1.90 -19.87
C ASP A 71 -10.51 -1.51 -18.42
N MET A 72 -9.58 -1.75 -17.49
CA MET A 72 -9.79 -1.53 -16.06
C MET A 72 -8.47 -1.46 -15.31
N VAL A 73 -8.46 -0.76 -14.18
CA VAL A 73 -7.29 -0.60 -13.30
C VAL A 73 -7.61 -1.12 -11.90
N GLY A 74 -6.74 -1.97 -11.35
CA GLY A 74 -6.77 -2.34 -9.94
C GLY A 74 -5.82 -1.44 -9.14
N LEU A 75 -6.33 -0.76 -8.11
CA LEU A 75 -5.54 0.07 -7.21
C LEU A 75 -5.41 -0.61 -5.84
N SER A 76 -4.18 -0.97 -5.48
CA SER A 76 -3.84 -1.55 -4.18
C SER A 76 -3.53 -0.47 -3.14
N PHE A 77 -3.59 -0.84 -1.85
CA PHE A 77 -3.18 0.03 -0.73
C PHE A 77 -3.96 1.35 -0.63
N VAL A 78 -5.22 1.35 -1.07
CA VAL A 78 -6.12 2.50 -0.96
C VAL A 78 -6.38 2.81 0.51
N ARG A 79 -6.44 4.09 0.86
CA ARG A 79 -6.71 4.54 2.23
C ARG A 79 -7.83 5.57 2.33
N ASN A 80 -8.07 6.33 1.27
CA ASN A 80 -9.07 7.40 1.21
C ASN A 80 -9.42 7.73 -0.25
N ALA A 81 -10.40 8.61 -0.44
CA ALA A 81 -10.83 9.06 -1.77
C ALA A 81 -9.73 9.75 -2.58
N ALA A 82 -8.78 10.44 -1.94
CA ALA A 82 -7.71 11.16 -2.64
C ALA A 82 -6.74 10.21 -3.38
N ASP A 83 -6.59 8.96 -2.91
CA ASP A 83 -5.83 7.95 -3.63
C ASP A 83 -6.47 7.63 -5.01
N ILE A 84 -7.80 7.76 -5.14
CA ILE A 84 -8.51 7.61 -6.42
C ILE A 84 -8.33 8.83 -7.32
N GLU A 85 -8.39 10.04 -6.74
CA GLU A 85 -8.15 11.29 -7.48
C GLU A 85 -6.79 11.32 -8.19
N ASP A 86 -5.77 10.71 -7.59
CA ASP A 86 -4.45 10.61 -8.20
C ASP A 86 -4.42 9.68 -9.42
N VAL A 87 -5.24 8.62 -9.43
CA VAL A 87 -5.44 7.76 -10.61
C VAL A 87 -6.15 8.54 -11.71
N ASP A 88 -7.21 9.27 -11.35
CA ASP A 88 -7.97 10.12 -12.25
C ASP A 88 -7.08 11.16 -12.95
N LYS A 89 -6.23 11.86 -12.19
CA LYS A 89 -5.27 12.82 -12.75
C LYS A 89 -4.33 12.15 -13.76
N ALA A 90 -3.80 10.97 -13.43
CA ALA A 90 -2.90 10.24 -14.34
C ALA A 90 -3.62 9.75 -15.60
N MET A 91 -4.90 9.37 -15.50
CA MET A 91 -5.76 9.04 -16.65
C MET A 91 -6.06 10.28 -17.52
N ASP A 92 -6.35 11.42 -16.89
CA ASP A 92 -6.66 12.68 -17.57
C ASP A 92 -5.45 13.22 -18.36
N GLU A 93 -4.24 13.06 -17.85
CA GLU A 93 -3.00 13.39 -18.59
C GLU A 93 -2.85 12.59 -19.90
N VAL A 94 -3.39 11.37 -19.96
CA VAL A 94 -3.38 10.50 -21.15
C VAL A 94 -4.62 10.74 -22.02
N GLY A 95 -5.70 11.26 -21.45
CA GLY A 95 -6.99 11.45 -22.10
C GLY A 95 -7.80 10.15 -22.24
N ILE A 96 -7.52 9.14 -21.40
CA ILE A 96 -8.20 7.84 -21.41
C ILE A 96 -8.59 7.50 -19.97
N ARG A 97 -9.90 7.41 -19.71
CA ARG A 97 -10.45 6.92 -18.43
C ARG A 97 -10.99 5.52 -18.59
N VAL A 98 -10.73 4.68 -17.58
CA VAL A 98 -11.28 3.33 -17.46
C VAL A 98 -11.70 3.09 -16.01
N PRO A 99 -12.64 2.18 -15.73
CA PRO A 99 -13.06 1.91 -14.37
C PRO A 99 -11.89 1.52 -13.46
N VAL A 100 -11.97 1.97 -12.20
CA VAL A 100 -11.02 1.63 -11.14
C VAL A 100 -11.67 0.63 -10.20
N ILE A 101 -10.93 -0.42 -9.82
CA ILE A 101 -11.27 -1.32 -8.71
C ILE A 101 -10.28 -1.05 -7.59
N SER A 102 -10.81 -0.56 -6.46
CA SER A 102 -10.04 -0.34 -5.24
C SER A 102 -9.95 -1.63 -4.41
N ALA A 103 -8.76 -2.00 -3.97
CA ALA A 103 -8.56 -3.02 -2.95
C ALA A 103 -8.59 -2.37 -1.56
N LEU A 104 -9.53 -2.80 -0.70
CA LEU A 104 -9.68 -2.31 0.68
C LEU A 104 -8.87 -3.18 1.67
N ASP A 105 -7.55 -3.14 1.54
CA ASP A 105 -6.62 -3.94 2.36
C ASP A 105 -6.09 -3.18 3.59
N LYS A 106 -6.20 -1.86 3.61
CA LYS A 106 -5.81 -1.01 4.74
C LYS A 106 -7.00 -0.76 5.68
N PRO A 107 -6.80 -0.76 7.02
CA PRO A 107 -7.84 -0.38 7.97
C PRO A 107 -8.44 1.00 7.69
N GLN A 108 -7.61 1.93 7.22
CA GLN A 108 -8.04 3.28 6.81
C GLN A 108 -9.03 3.23 5.65
N ALA A 109 -8.80 2.39 4.65
CA ALA A 109 -9.72 2.21 3.51
C ALA A 109 -11.10 1.75 3.96
N VAL A 110 -11.14 0.84 4.93
CA VAL A 110 -12.39 0.32 5.48
C VAL A 110 -13.14 1.41 6.27
N GLN A 111 -12.41 2.24 7.03
CA GLN A 111 -12.99 3.38 7.75
C GLN A 111 -13.51 4.46 6.80
N ALA A 112 -12.83 4.65 5.67
CA ALA A 112 -13.14 5.59 4.60
C ALA A 112 -13.97 4.94 3.46
N MET A 113 -14.64 3.82 3.70
CA MET A 113 -15.23 3.03 2.62
C MET A 113 -16.26 3.81 1.80
N GLU A 114 -17.11 4.61 2.45
CA GLU A 114 -18.14 5.40 1.76
C GLU A 114 -17.53 6.44 0.81
N GLU A 115 -16.52 7.18 1.25
CA GLU A 115 -15.85 8.18 0.40
C GLU A 115 -15.09 7.51 -0.75
N VAL A 116 -14.46 6.35 -0.50
CA VAL A 116 -13.76 5.59 -1.54
C VAL A 116 -14.75 5.11 -2.60
N VAL A 117 -15.92 4.58 -2.19
CA VAL A 117 -16.95 4.11 -3.12
C VAL A 117 -17.53 5.25 -3.96
N VAL A 118 -17.72 6.44 -3.39
CA VAL A 118 -18.22 7.62 -4.11
C VAL A 118 -17.21 8.15 -5.12
N ALA A 119 -15.91 7.95 -4.88
CA ALA A 119 -14.84 8.44 -5.75
C ALA A 119 -14.53 7.54 -6.96
N LEU A 120 -14.99 6.28 -6.97
CA LEU A 120 -14.80 5.31 -8.07
C LEU A 120 -15.78 5.55 -9.23
#